data_AF-A0A922LRU5-F1
#
_entry.id   AF-A0A922LRU5-F1
#
_cell.length_a   1.000
_cell.length_b   1.000
_cell.length_c   1.000
_cell.angle_alpha   90.00
_cell.angle_beta   90.00
_cell.angle_gamma   90.00
#
_symmetry.space_group_name_H-M   'P 1'
#
loop_
_entity.id
_entity.type
_entity.pdbx_description
1 polymer ?
#
loop_
_entity_poly.entity_id
_entity_poly.type
_entity_poly.pdbx_seq_one_letter_code
_entity_poly.pdbx_strand_id
1 'polypeptide(L)'
;MRIQLDPDVEWISHTETQLPIGINDASPFQQVIYPENAQFPPFKFSTMEYSSYVVPALSGAFPSRTKTRIPCFEMNANLTRIVSKEQERRQLHYDPNAINVFKMMSSPPVLMNNNSSYSLYAVQIAKFAIPLTKPCIVYIPKGIPYKFLNATKENLNLCRIRYVLT
;
A
#
# COMPACT_ATOMS: atom_id res chain seq x y z
N MET A 1 4.50 15.62 10.71
CA MET A 1 4.77 14.21 11.05
C MET A 1 5.12 13.47 9.77
N ARG A 2 6.08 12.54 9.79
CA ARG A 2 6.55 11.83 8.58
C ARG A 2 6.46 10.32 8.80
N ILE A 3 6.10 9.58 7.76
CA ILE A 3 6.18 8.13 7.73
C ILE A 3 7.66 7.70 7.89
N GLN A 4 7.95 6.87 8.88
CA GLN A 4 9.23 6.16 8.99
C GLN A 4 9.07 4.77 8.40
N LEU A 5 10.01 4.38 7.52
CA LEU A 5 10.04 3.06 6.91
C LEU A 5 11.01 2.15 7.66
N ASP A 6 10.86 0.83 7.47
CA ASP A 6 11.91 -0.12 7.80
C ASP A 6 13.22 0.25 7.05
N PRO A 7 14.42 0.03 7.63
CA PRO A 7 15.69 0.48 7.05
C PRO A 7 16.00 -0.03 5.63
N ASP A 8 15.40 -1.14 5.24
CA ASP A 8 15.58 -1.84 3.97
C ASP A 8 14.48 -1.55 2.95
N VAL A 9 13.56 -0.62 3.26
CA VAL A 9 12.49 -0.21 2.37
C VAL A 9 12.85 1.14 1.74
N GLU A 10 12.77 1.19 0.41
CA GLU A 10 13.21 2.31 -0.40
C GLU A 10 12.01 3.20 -0.77
N TRP A 11 12.11 4.51 -0.51
CA TRP A 11 11.18 5.48 -1.08
C TRP A 11 11.39 5.57 -2.58
N ILE A 12 10.31 5.50 -3.37
CA ILE A 12 10.36 5.81 -4.79
C ILE A 12 9.82 7.21 -5.08
N SER A 13 10.14 7.75 -6.25
CA SER A 13 9.71 9.08 -6.68
C SER A 13 8.18 9.21 -6.64
N HIS A 14 7.67 10.41 -6.34
CA HIS A 14 6.24 10.72 -6.35
C HIS A 14 5.60 10.65 -7.75
N THR A 15 6.42 10.65 -8.80
CA THR A 15 6.00 10.45 -10.19
C THR A 15 6.04 8.99 -10.61
N GLU A 16 6.68 8.12 -9.83
CA GLU A 16 6.86 6.72 -10.16
C GLU A 16 5.54 5.96 -9.94
N THR A 17 5.11 5.25 -10.96
CA THR A 17 3.84 4.49 -10.94
C THR A 17 4.05 3.01 -11.22
N GLN A 18 5.27 2.63 -11.57
CA GLN A 18 5.66 1.26 -11.84
C GLN A 18 6.73 0.80 -10.84
N LEU A 19 6.72 -0.49 -10.54
CA LEU A 19 7.67 -1.08 -9.61
C LEU A 19 8.38 -2.27 -10.26
N PRO A 20 9.67 -2.51 -9.95
CA PRO A 20 10.41 -3.67 -10.44
C PRO A 20 10.03 -4.93 -9.66
N ILE A 21 8.74 -5.29 -9.72
CA ILE A 21 8.11 -6.40 -9.02
C ILE A 21 7.45 -7.36 -10.01
N GLY A 22 7.92 -7.35 -11.26
CA GLY A 22 7.36 -8.14 -12.37
C GLY A 22 6.98 -9.55 -11.93
N ILE A 23 5.72 -9.92 -12.19
CA ILE A 23 5.14 -11.21 -11.81
C ILE A 23 5.22 -12.24 -12.94
N ASN A 24 5.67 -11.86 -14.14
CA ASN A 24 5.93 -12.72 -15.32
C ASN A 24 6.87 -12.01 -16.33
N ASP A 25 7.53 -12.80 -17.18
CA ASP A 25 8.65 -12.47 -18.10
C ASP A 25 8.43 -11.36 -19.17
N ALA A 26 7.28 -10.68 -19.19
CA ALA A 26 7.00 -9.67 -20.24
C ALA A 26 7.56 -8.28 -19.91
N SER A 27 7.69 -7.92 -18.64
CA SER A 27 8.27 -6.65 -18.19
C SER A 27 8.84 -6.78 -16.79
N PRO A 28 10.07 -6.28 -16.52
CA PRO A 28 10.61 -6.23 -15.17
C PRO A 28 9.79 -5.28 -14.27
N PHE A 29 9.08 -4.33 -14.87
CA PHE A 29 8.26 -3.34 -14.18
C PHE A 29 6.77 -3.61 -14.32
N GLN A 30 6.04 -3.46 -13.23
CA GLN A 30 4.59 -3.59 -13.16
C GLN A 30 3.98 -2.25 -12.74
N GLN A 31 3.02 -1.74 -13.51
CA GLN A 31 2.25 -0.57 -13.08
C GLN A 31 1.36 -0.92 -11.88
N VAL A 32 1.49 -0.13 -10.82
CA VAL A 32 0.82 -0.34 -9.53
C VAL A 32 0.01 0.88 -9.07
N ILE A 33 0.29 2.06 -9.61
CA ILE A 33 -0.51 3.26 -9.37
C ILE A 33 -1.20 3.70 -10.65
N TYR A 34 -2.50 3.92 -10.55
CA TYR A 34 -3.35 4.40 -11.62
C TYR A 34 -4.09 5.67 -11.18
N PRO A 35 -4.39 6.59 -12.11
CA PRO A 35 -5.33 7.68 -11.84
C PRO A 35 -6.67 7.16 -11.32
N GLU A 36 -7.37 7.96 -10.51
CA GLU A 36 -8.69 7.62 -9.94
C GLU A 36 -9.71 7.16 -11.00
N ASN A 37 -9.65 7.75 -12.20
CA ASN A 37 -10.59 7.47 -13.30
C ASN A 37 -10.08 6.41 -14.28
N ALA A 38 -9.00 5.70 -13.95
CA ALA A 38 -8.45 4.68 -14.83
C ALA A 38 -9.45 3.52 -15.00
N GLN A 39 -9.63 3.11 -16.25
CA GLN A 39 -10.33 1.87 -16.58
C GLN A 39 -9.30 0.74 -16.61
N PHE A 40 -9.58 -0.33 -15.87
CA PHE A 40 -8.74 -1.53 -15.90
C PHE A 40 -9.17 -2.43 -17.04
N PRO A 41 -8.22 -3.10 -17.72
CA PRO A 41 -8.58 -4.13 -18.68
C PRO A 41 -9.41 -5.21 -17.98
N PRO A 42 -10.35 -5.86 -18.69
CA PRO A 42 -11.16 -6.91 -18.10
C PRO A 42 -10.24 -8.07 -17.68
N PHE A 43 -10.08 -8.27 -16.37
CA PHE A 43 -9.43 -9.45 -15.84
C PHE A 43 -10.34 -10.66 -16.04
N LYS A 44 -9.79 -11.82 -16.42
CA LYS A 44 -10.50 -13.09 -16.25
C LYS A 44 -10.42 -13.47 -14.77
N PHE A 45 -11.55 -13.44 -14.08
CA PHE A 45 -11.64 -13.77 -12.66
C PHE A 45 -12.81 -14.73 -12.41
N SER A 46 -12.66 -15.60 -11.43
CA SER A 46 -13.71 -16.51 -10.98
C SER A 46 -14.68 -15.80 -10.04
N THR A 47 -14.16 -14.88 -9.23
CA THR A 47 -14.91 -14.21 -8.17
C THR A 47 -14.37 -12.80 -7.95
N MET A 48 -15.29 -11.87 -7.67
CA MET A 48 -14.99 -10.48 -7.33
C MET A 48 -15.68 -10.13 -6.01
N GLU A 49 -14.91 -9.64 -5.04
CA GLU A 49 -15.39 -9.28 -3.70
C GLU A 49 -15.11 -7.80 -3.41
N TYR A 50 -16.10 -7.11 -2.85
CA TYR A 50 -15.97 -5.73 -2.37
C TYR A 50 -15.89 -5.71 -0.84
N SER A 51 -14.95 -4.94 -0.30
CA SER A 51 -14.81 -4.75 1.15
C SER A 51 -14.27 -3.37 1.49
N SER A 52 -14.56 -2.88 2.70
CA SER A 52 -13.89 -1.71 3.25
C SER A 52 -12.52 -2.12 3.80
N TYR A 53 -11.51 -1.29 3.58
CA TYR A 53 -10.16 -1.47 4.11
C TYR A 53 -9.74 -0.23 4.87
N VAL A 54 -9.57 -0.36 6.19
CA VAL A 54 -9.25 0.75 7.08
C VAL A 54 -7.76 0.78 7.35
N VAL A 55 -7.10 1.89 7.02
CA VAL A 55 -5.70 2.14 7.37
C VAL A 55 -5.67 2.97 8.66
N PRO A 56 -5.24 2.38 9.79
CA PRO A 56 -5.27 3.07 11.07
C PRO A 56 -4.37 4.31 11.07
N ALA A 57 -4.85 5.38 11.68
CA ALA A 57 -4.05 6.56 11.98
C ALA A 57 -2.88 6.19 12.89
N LEU A 58 -1.65 6.54 12.49
CA LEU A 58 -0.46 6.32 13.30
C LEU A 58 0.12 7.63 13.84
N SER A 59 -0.62 8.73 13.81
CA SER A 59 -0.13 9.97 14.42
C SER A 59 0.12 9.78 15.92
N GLY A 60 1.36 9.95 16.35
CA GLY A 60 1.85 9.66 17.72
C GLY A 60 2.44 8.25 17.92
N ALA A 61 2.29 7.34 16.96
CA ALA A 61 2.75 5.96 17.06
C ALA A 61 4.10 5.72 16.36
N PHE A 62 4.51 6.61 15.45
CA PHE A 62 5.89 6.60 14.95
C PHE A 62 6.84 7.03 16.07
N PRO A 63 7.78 6.15 16.44
CA PRO A 63 8.64 6.41 17.57
C PRO A 63 9.50 7.67 17.36
N SER A 64 9.74 8.41 18.46
CA SER A 64 10.95 9.24 18.57
C SER A 64 12.17 8.37 18.25
N ARG A 65 13.29 8.95 17.81
CA ARG A 65 14.54 8.25 17.40
C ARG A 65 15.04 7.11 18.31
N THR A 66 14.47 6.96 19.50
CA THR A 66 14.80 6.01 20.57
C THR A 66 13.88 4.78 20.70
N LYS A 67 12.75 4.69 19.99
CA LYS A 67 11.87 3.50 20.02
C LYS A 67 11.96 2.76 18.69
N THR A 68 12.23 1.46 18.72
CA THR A 68 12.61 0.65 17.54
C THR A 68 11.45 -0.13 16.91
N ARG A 69 10.23 -0.03 17.44
CA ARG A 69 9.08 -0.80 16.94
C ARG A 69 8.08 0.08 16.22
N ILE A 70 7.91 -0.19 14.94
CA ILE A 70 6.78 0.27 14.13
C ILE A 70 5.50 -0.27 14.81
N PRO A 71 4.45 0.54 14.96
CA PRO A 71 3.18 0.11 15.56
C PRO A 71 2.65 -1.17 14.90
N CYS A 72 1.95 -1.99 15.68
CA CYS A 72 1.26 -3.14 15.12
C CYS A 72 0.10 -2.65 14.24
N PHE A 73 0.12 -2.99 12.95
CA PHE A 73 -1.00 -2.86 12.04
C PHE A 73 -1.90 -4.08 12.25
N GLU A 74 -3.20 -3.87 12.44
CA GLU A 74 -4.15 -4.98 12.54
C GLU A 74 -4.06 -5.84 11.27
N MET A 75 -3.56 -7.07 11.43
CA MET A 75 -3.53 -8.05 10.36
C MET A 75 -4.95 -8.49 10.06
N ASN A 76 -5.51 -8.06 8.93
CA ASN A 76 -6.78 -8.58 8.46
C ASN A 76 -6.61 -10.07 8.14
N ALA A 77 -7.27 -10.95 8.90
CA ALA A 77 -7.12 -12.40 8.81
C ALA A 77 -7.48 -12.97 7.42
N ASN A 78 -8.37 -12.30 6.68
CA ASN A 78 -8.75 -12.69 5.32
C ASN A 78 -7.69 -12.30 4.26
N LEU A 79 -6.69 -11.52 4.66
CA LEU A 79 -5.69 -10.90 3.80
C LEU A 79 -4.25 -11.26 4.15
N THR A 80 -4.02 -11.64 5.41
CA THR A 80 -2.67 -11.76 5.95
C THR A 80 -2.35 -13.22 6.12
N ARG A 81 -1.88 -13.85 5.04
CA ARG A 81 -1.25 -15.15 5.14
C ARG A 81 0.22 -14.95 5.46
N ILE A 82 0.66 -15.44 6.61
CA ILE A 82 2.07 -15.41 6.99
C ILE A 82 2.80 -16.42 6.11
N VAL A 83 3.76 -15.94 5.33
CA VAL A 83 4.54 -16.76 4.39
C VAL A 83 6.05 -16.66 4.60
N SER A 84 6.51 -15.64 5.34
CA SER A 84 7.91 -15.56 5.78
C SER A 84 8.04 -14.72 7.05
N LYS A 85 9.09 -14.98 7.84
CA LYS A 85 9.43 -14.18 9.04
C LYS A 85 9.67 -12.72 8.70
N GLU A 86 10.21 -12.43 7.52
CA GLU A 86 10.47 -11.07 7.06
C GLU A 86 9.17 -10.31 6.76
N GLN A 87 8.24 -10.96 6.05
CA GLN A 87 6.92 -10.40 5.77
C GLN A 87 6.13 -10.17 7.07
N GLU A 88 6.17 -11.12 8.01
CA GLU A 88 5.54 -11.01 9.32
C GLU A 88 6.15 -9.87 10.15
N ARG A 89 7.49 -9.78 10.22
CA ARG A 89 8.22 -8.70 10.91
C ARG A 89 7.80 -7.32 10.39
N ARG A 90 7.66 -7.19 9.07
CA ARG A 90 7.23 -5.94 8.41
C ARG A 90 5.71 -5.76 8.42
N GLN A 91 4.95 -6.75 8.87
CA GLN A 91 3.49 -6.76 8.95
C GLN A 91 2.83 -6.47 7.59
N LEU A 92 3.34 -7.08 6.53
CA LEU A 92 2.77 -6.93 5.19
C LEU A 92 1.58 -7.89 5.02
N HIS A 93 0.51 -7.46 4.38
CA HIS A 93 -0.52 -8.35 3.88
C HIS A 93 0.00 -9.15 2.69
N TYR A 94 -0.54 -10.35 2.48
CA TYR A 94 -0.13 -11.24 1.40
C TYR A 94 -1.30 -12.11 0.96
N ASP A 95 -1.75 -11.92 -0.28
CA ASP A 95 -2.81 -12.70 -0.90
C ASP A 95 -2.24 -13.52 -2.06
N PRO A 96 -2.04 -14.83 -1.89
CA PRO A 96 -1.49 -15.68 -2.94
C PRO A 96 -2.50 -16.01 -4.03
N ASN A 97 -3.79 -15.69 -3.86
CA ASN A 97 -4.86 -16.21 -4.71
C ASN A 97 -5.55 -15.12 -5.55
N ALA A 98 -5.41 -13.85 -5.18
CA ALA A 98 -6.13 -12.77 -5.83
C ALA A 98 -5.28 -11.52 -6.08
N ILE A 99 -5.68 -10.78 -7.11
CA ILE A 99 -5.29 -9.39 -7.30
C ILE A 99 -6.11 -8.54 -6.32
N ASN A 100 -5.46 -7.55 -5.71
CA ASN A 100 -6.14 -6.61 -4.81
C ASN A 100 -6.05 -5.20 -5.38
N VAL A 101 -7.20 -4.55 -5.54
CA VAL A 101 -7.31 -3.18 -6.05
C VAL A 101 -7.90 -2.32 -4.95
N PHE A 102 -7.20 -1.24 -4.61
CA PHE A 102 -7.63 -0.29 -3.59
C PHE A 102 -7.91 1.06 -4.24
N LYS A 103 -9.10 1.60 -3.98
CA LYS A 103 -9.48 2.94 -4.42
C LYS A 103 -9.37 3.89 -3.24
N MET A 104 -8.50 4.88 -3.37
CA MET A 104 -8.38 6.00 -2.46
C MET A 104 -9.13 7.19 -3.05
N MET A 105 -10.34 7.43 -2.55
CA MET A 105 -11.23 8.51 -3.02
C MET A 105 -10.97 9.83 -2.28
N SER A 106 -10.36 9.77 -1.09
CA SER A 106 -10.08 10.94 -0.27
C SER A 106 -8.71 11.53 -0.62
N SER A 107 -8.66 12.84 -0.85
CA SER A 107 -7.39 13.56 -0.98
C SER A 107 -6.62 13.53 0.35
N PRO A 108 -5.32 13.23 0.33
CA PRO A 108 -4.50 13.33 1.52
C PRO A 108 -4.48 14.76 2.06
N PRO A 109 -4.50 14.97 3.39
CA PRO A 109 -4.31 16.31 3.93
C PRO A 109 -2.94 16.84 3.51
N VAL A 110 -2.90 18.02 2.89
CA VAL A 110 -1.66 18.64 2.44
C VAL A 110 -1.00 19.30 3.65
N LEU A 111 0.13 18.77 4.12
CA LEU A 111 1.02 19.51 5.02
C LEU A 111 1.85 20.48 4.18
N MET A 112 1.40 21.73 4.06
CA MET A 112 2.26 22.80 3.57
C MET A 112 3.32 23.10 4.61
N ASN A 113 4.56 22.67 4.37
CA ASN A 113 5.72 23.22 5.06
C ASN A 113 6.78 23.52 4.01
N ASN A 114 7.26 24.76 3.99
CA ASN A 114 7.86 25.48 2.86
C ASN A 114 9.12 24.87 2.20
N ASN A 115 9.56 23.65 2.52
CA ASN A 115 10.75 23.06 1.90
C ASN A 115 10.74 21.51 1.77
N SER A 116 9.62 20.83 2.01
CA SER A 116 9.52 19.39 1.70
C SER A 116 8.07 18.89 1.73
N SER A 117 7.59 18.35 0.61
CA SER A 117 6.33 17.63 0.51
C SER A 117 6.46 16.25 1.17
N TYR A 118 6.25 16.19 2.49
CA TYR A 118 6.16 14.90 3.18
C TYR A 118 4.79 14.28 2.93
N SER A 119 4.76 13.12 2.27
CA SER A 119 3.51 12.37 2.10
C SER A 119 3.04 11.82 3.45
N LEU A 120 1.78 12.06 3.77
CA LEU A 120 1.13 11.55 4.98
C LEU A 120 0.58 10.14 4.80
N TYR A 121 0.33 9.75 3.56
CA TYR A 121 -0.06 8.39 3.19
C TYR A 121 1.02 7.77 2.29
N ALA A 122 1.22 6.48 2.45
CA ALA A 122 2.04 5.70 1.53
C ALA A 122 1.49 4.28 1.40
N VAL A 123 1.81 3.63 0.29
CA VAL A 123 1.70 2.18 0.18
C VAL A 123 3.10 1.61 0.06
N GLN A 124 3.41 0.63 0.90
CA GLN A 124 4.58 -0.21 0.72
C GLN A 124 4.16 -1.45 -0.07
N ILE A 125 4.88 -1.74 -1.15
CA ILE A 125 4.71 -2.93 -2.00
C ILE A 125 6.10 -3.58 -2.10
N ALA A 126 6.22 -4.82 -1.62
CA ALA A 126 7.50 -5.47 -1.39
C ALA A 126 8.46 -4.59 -0.57
N LYS A 127 9.59 -4.20 -1.16
CA LYS A 127 10.61 -3.33 -0.54
C LYS A 127 10.50 -1.86 -0.95
N PHE A 128 9.46 -1.47 -1.67
CA PHE A 128 9.31 -0.11 -2.18
C PHE A 128 8.14 0.59 -1.49
N ALA A 129 8.31 1.87 -1.16
CA ALA A 129 7.28 2.71 -0.60
C ALA A 129 6.93 3.85 -1.56
N ILE A 130 5.67 3.92 -1.92
CA ILE A 130 5.10 4.93 -2.82
C ILE A 130 4.35 5.97 -2.00
N PRO A 131 4.70 7.27 -2.10
CA PRO A 131 3.90 8.33 -1.49
C PRO A 131 2.57 8.49 -2.23
N LEU A 132 1.46 8.49 -1.48
CA LEU A 132 0.12 8.71 -2.02
C LEU A 132 -0.30 10.16 -1.75
N THR A 133 -0.23 11.01 -2.77
CA THR A 133 -0.44 12.48 -2.66
C THR A 133 -1.75 12.99 -3.27
N LYS A 134 -2.46 12.15 -4.02
CA LYS A 134 -3.71 12.46 -4.71
C LYS A 134 -4.61 11.22 -4.76
N PRO A 135 -5.93 11.38 -4.93
CA PRO A 135 -6.82 10.25 -5.19
C PRO A 135 -6.29 9.37 -6.33
N CYS A 136 -6.27 8.07 -6.08
CA CYS A 136 -5.66 7.11 -6.99
C CYS A 136 -6.20 5.71 -6.78
N ILE A 137 -5.90 4.83 -7.73
CA ILE A 137 -6.13 3.41 -7.61
C ILE A 137 -4.79 2.72 -7.44
N VAL A 138 -4.67 1.91 -6.38
CA VAL A 138 -3.50 1.09 -6.11
C VAL A 138 -3.81 -0.35 -6.50
N TYR A 139 -3.03 -0.87 -7.45
CA TYR A 139 -3.09 -2.23 -7.94
C TYR A 139 -2.00 -3.06 -7.28
N ILE A 140 -2.39 -4.11 -6.55
CA ILE A 140 -1.49 -5.08 -5.95
C ILE A 140 -1.62 -6.41 -6.69
N PRO A 141 -0.54 -6.86 -7.36
CA PRO A 141 -0.55 -8.15 -8.03
C PRO A 141 -0.70 -9.32 -7.04
N LYS A 142 -1.24 -10.44 -7.55
CA LYS A 142 -1.32 -11.71 -6.81
C LYS A 142 0.06 -12.11 -6.29
N GLY A 143 0.13 -12.52 -5.02
CA GLY A 143 1.36 -13.01 -4.41
C GLY A 143 2.41 -11.94 -4.14
N ILE A 144 2.06 -10.66 -4.14
CA ILE A 144 2.98 -9.57 -3.77
C ILE A 144 2.62 -9.04 -2.39
N PRO A 145 3.58 -8.96 -1.44
CA PRO A 145 3.31 -8.45 -0.11
C PRO A 145 3.21 -6.93 -0.09
N TYR A 146 2.31 -6.37 0.72
CA TYR A 146 2.06 -4.94 0.77
C TYR A 146 1.50 -4.45 2.11
N LYS A 147 1.57 -3.15 2.40
CA LYS A 147 0.82 -2.50 3.49
C LYS A 147 0.57 -1.03 3.17
N PHE A 148 -0.50 -0.47 3.72
CA PHE A 148 -0.73 0.96 3.69
C PHE A 148 -0.24 1.61 4.99
N LEU A 149 0.27 2.83 4.86
CA LEU A 149 0.85 3.61 5.95
C LEU A 149 0.10 4.94 6.04
N ASN A 150 -0.28 5.31 7.25
CA ASN A 150 -1.04 6.53 7.53
C ASN A 150 -0.43 7.28 8.72
N ALA A 151 0.17 8.45 8.47
CA ALA A 151 0.78 9.31 9.49
C ALA A 151 -0.15 10.45 9.97
N THR A 152 -1.44 10.42 9.62
CA THR A 152 -2.44 11.39 10.09
C THR A 152 -3.09 10.95 11.40
N LYS A 153 -3.98 11.79 11.92
CA LYS A 153 -4.76 11.55 13.15
C LYS A 153 -6.06 10.78 12.90
N GLU A 154 -6.45 10.62 11.63
CA GLU A 154 -7.73 10.02 11.24
C GLU A 154 -7.50 8.76 10.40
N ASN A 155 -8.34 7.75 10.59
CA ASN A 155 -8.24 6.53 9.80
C ASN A 155 -8.54 6.83 8.32
N LEU A 156 -7.77 6.23 7.43
CA LEU A 156 -8.02 6.31 5.99
C LEU A 156 -8.86 5.10 5.58
N ASN A 157 -10.04 5.34 5.02
CA ASN A 157 -10.90 4.29 4.50
C ASN A 157 -10.67 4.14 2.99
N LEU A 158 -10.34 2.92 2.57
CA LEU A 158 -10.16 2.55 1.18
C LEU A 158 -11.26 1.56 0.76
N CYS A 159 -11.75 1.70 -0.46
CA CYS A 159 -12.56 0.65 -1.06
C CYS A 159 -11.64 -0.41 -1.67
N ARG A 160 -11.78 -1.66 -1.22
CA ARG A 160 -11.00 -2.78 -1.72
C ARG A 160 -11.87 -3.65 -2.63
N ILE A 161 -11.33 -3.97 -3.79
CA ILE A 161 -11.86 -4.95 -4.73
C ILE A 161 -10.85 -6.08 -4.85
N ARG A 162 -11.29 -7.31 -4.59
CA ARG A 162 -10.44 -8.51 -4.65
C ARG A 162 -10.90 -9.38 -5.82
N TYR A 163 -10.00 -9.64 -6.77
CA TYR A 163 -10.25 -10.46 -7.95
C TYR A 163 -9.54 -11.81 -7.82
N VAL A 164 -10.28 -12.88 -7.57
CA VAL A 164 -9.75 -14.26 -7.58
C VAL A 164 -9.64 -14.71 -9.02
N LEU A 165 -8.43 -15.02 -9.47
CA LEU A 165 -8.18 -15.40 -10.87
C LEU A 165 -8.64 -16.84 -11.13
N THR A 166 -9.20 -17.09 -12.33
CA THR A 166 -9.50 -18.42 -12.86
C THR A 166 -8.26 -19.17 -13.27
#